data_AF-A0A0S7YKI5-F1
#
_entry.id   AF-A0A0S7YKI5-F1
#
_cell.length_a   1.000
_cell.length_b   1.000
_cell.length_c   1.000
_cell.angle_alpha   90.00
_cell.angle_beta   90.00
_cell.angle_gamma   90.00
#
_symmetry.space_group_name_H-M   'P 1'
#
loop_
_entity.id
_entity.type
_entity.pdbx_description
1 polymer ?
#
loop_
_entity_poly.entity_id
_entity_poly.type
_entity_poly.pdbx_seq_one_letter_code
_entity_poly.pdbx_strand_id
1 'polypeptide(L)' 'MWSLLDKIPYPILIAVAVWMLMAPIKPMPHVVEKLQMIKNGTLHRPIDIFDLFWHLIPTILLVLKVIRTITTRETG' A
#
# COMPACT_ATOMS: atom_id res chain seq x y z
N MET A 1 -2.15 17.73 11.95
CA MET A 1 -1.17 16.89 11.24
C MET A 1 -1.77 16.06 10.10
N TRP A 2 -2.99 15.50 10.23
CA TRP A 2 -3.57 14.56 9.25
C TRP A 2 -4.35 15.19 8.07
N SER A 3 -4.46 16.52 7.98
CA SER A 3 -5.33 17.20 7.00
C SER A 3 -4.97 16.91 5.54
N LEU A 4 -3.74 16.48 5.27
CA LEU A 4 -3.32 16.08 3.93
C LEU A 4 -4.04 14.83 3.46
N LEU A 5 -4.22 13.82 4.33
CA LEU A 5 -4.87 12.56 3.95
C LEU A 5 -6.37 12.73 3.68
N ASP A 6 -7.01 13.69 4.34
CA ASP A 6 -8.43 14.01 4.11
C ASP A 6 -8.67 14.57 2.72
N LYS A 7 -7.74 15.42 2.25
CA LYS A 7 -7.83 16.13 0.97
C LYS A 7 -7.69 15.21 -0.23
N ILE A 8 -7.08 14.04 -0.08
CA ILE A 8 -6.90 13.08 -1.18
C ILE A 8 -8.23 12.36 -1.44
N PRO A 9 -8.89 12.50 -2.60
CA PRO A 9 -10.15 11.80 -2.87
C PRO A 9 -10.00 10.28 -2.80
N TYR A 10 -10.99 9.58 -2.23
CA TYR A 10 -10.99 8.11 -2.15
C TYR A 10 -10.79 7.42 -3.51
N PRO A 11 -11.48 7.82 -4.61
CA PRO A 11 -11.31 7.14 -5.90
C PRO A 11 -9.87 7.15 -6.40
N ILE A 12 -9.16 8.27 -6.21
CA ILE A 12 -7.76 8.42 -6.62
C ILE A 12 -6.87 7.52 -5.76
N LEU A 13 -7.04 7.56 -4.44
CA LEU A 13 -6.23 6.77 -3.52
C LEU A 13 -6.45 5.26 -3.72
N ILE A 14 -7.69 4.83 -3.97
CA ILE A 14 -8.04 3.45 -4.31
C ILE A 14 -7.40 3.04 -5.64
N ALA A 15 -7.54 3.87 -6.69
CA ALA A 15 -6.97 3.57 -8.00
C ALA A 15 -5.44 3.41 -7.92
N VAL A 16 -4.75 4.31 -7.22
CA VAL A 16 -3.29 4.24 -7.04
C VAL A 16 -2.89 3.03 -6.18
N ALA A 17 -3.61 2.72 -5.11
CA ALA A 17 -3.35 1.54 -4.28
C ALA A 17 -3.50 0.23 -5.06
N VAL A 18 -4.60 0.08 -5.81
CA VAL A 18 -4.83 -1.09 -6.66
C VAL A 18 -3.75 -1.18 -7.74
N TRP A 19 -3.44 -0.06 -8.41
CA TRP A 19 -2.38 -0.03 -9.42
C TRP A 19 -1.03 -0.44 -8.86
N MET A 20 -0.62 0.12 -7.72
CA MET A 20 0.69 -0.17 -7.11
C MET A 20 0.79 -1.57 -6.54
N LEU A 21 -0.30 -2.20 -6.07
CA LEU A 21 -0.27 -3.62 -5.71
C LEU A 21 0.01 -4.53 -6.91
N MET A 22 -0.47 -4.14 -8.10
CA MET A 22 -0.35 -4.94 -9.32
C MET A 22 0.87 -4.58 -10.16
N ALA A 23 1.41 -3.38 -10.02
CA ALA A 23 2.51 -2.90 -10.83
C ALA A 23 3.86 -3.49 -10.37
N PRO A 24 4.77 -3.75 -11.32
CA PRO A 24 4.54 -4.04 -12.73
C PRO A 24 3.86 -5.42 -12.90
N ILE A 25 2.91 -5.53 -13.82
CA ILE A 25 2.11 -6.77 -13.97
C ILE A 25 2.91 -7.94 -14.59
N LYS A 26 4.03 -7.66 -15.25
CA LYS A 26 4.87 -8.66 -15.94
C LYS A 26 6.30 -8.65 -15.41
N PRO A 27 6.96 -9.83 -15.26
CA PRO A 27 6.40 -11.18 -15.41
C PRO A 27 5.41 -11.55 -14.29
N MET A 28 5.47 -10.85 -13.16
CA MET A 28 4.60 -10.99 -12.00
C MET A 28 4.61 -9.69 -11.19
N PRO A 29 3.52 -9.30 -10.50
CA PRO A 29 3.51 -8.13 -9.62
C PRO A 29 4.59 -8.21 -8.54
N HIS A 30 5.32 -7.10 -8.34
CA HIS A 30 6.41 -7.05 -7.37
C HIS A 30 5.97 -7.45 -5.97
N VAL A 31 4.81 -6.99 -5.52
CA VAL A 31 4.29 -7.37 -4.19
C VAL A 31 4.17 -8.89 -4.06
N VAL A 32 3.65 -9.58 -5.08
CA VAL A 32 3.47 -11.05 -5.00
C VAL A 32 4.82 -11.76 -5.12
N GLU A 33 5.74 -11.28 -5.97
CA GLU A 33 7.12 -11.77 -6.02
C GLU A 33 7.79 -11.68 -4.65
N LYS A 34 7.72 -10.52 -3.98
CA LYS A 34 8.36 -10.31 -2.67
C LYS A 34 7.69 -11.11 -1.57
N LEU A 35 6.36 -11.29 -1.61
CA LEU A 35 5.65 -12.19 -0.67
C LEU A 35 6.11 -13.65 -0.83
N GLN A 36 6.38 -14.12 -2.05
CA GLN A 36 6.97 -15.43 -2.27
C GLN A 36 8.40 -15.51 -1.73
N MET A 37 9.20 -14.45 -1.91
CA MET A 37 10.55 -14.37 -1.33
C MET A 37 10.53 -14.41 0.20
N ILE A 38 9.55 -13.76 0.86
CA ILE A 38 9.35 -13.86 2.32
C ILE A 38 9.06 -15.31 2.70
N LYS A 39 8.10 -15.95 2.02
CA LYS A 39 7.72 -17.35 2.30
C LYS A 39 8.90 -18.31 2.12
N ASN A 40 9.76 -18.06 1.14
CA ASN A 40 10.91 -18.90 0.82
C ASN A 40 12.17 -18.53 1.63
N GLY A 41 12.13 -17.48 2.46
CA GLY A 41 13.28 -17.00 3.21
C GLY A 41 14.41 -16.46 2.33
N THR A 42 14.09 -15.81 1.21
CA THR A 42 15.06 -15.24 0.26
C THR A 42 15.02 -13.72 0.16
N LEU A 43 14.12 -13.05 0.90
CA LEU A 43 14.01 -11.58 0.94
C LEU A 43 15.09 -10.95 1.82
N HIS A 44 16.35 -10.95 1.35
CA HIS A 44 17.48 -10.40 2.12
C HIS A 44 18.13 -9.16 1.49
N ARG A 45 17.93 -8.93 0.19
CA ARG A 45 18.53 -7.78 -0.47
C ARG A 45 17.77 -6.51 -0.06
N PRO A 46 18.45 -5.45 0.40
CA PRO A 46 17.78 -4.21 0.82
C PRO A 46 16.86 -3.62 -0.24
N ILE A 47 17.23 -3.76 -1.52
CA ILE A 47 16.41 -3.26 -2.64
C ILE A 47 15.07 -3.98 -2.74
N ASP A 48 15.01 -5.29 -2.49
CA ASP A 48 13.77 -6.06 -2.54
C ASP A 48 12.83 -5.71 -1.37
N ILE A 49 13.43 -5.42 -0.21
CA ILE A 49 12.71 -4.96 0.98
C ILE A 49 12.12 -3.57 0.72
N PHE A 50 12.95 -2.64 0.22
CA PHE A 50 12.52 -1.30 -0.15
C PHE A 50 11.40 -1.34 -1.19
N ASP A 51 11.55 -2.18 -2.21
CA ASP A 51 10.58 -2.38 -3.28
C ASP A 51 9.21 -2.82 -2.73
N LEU A 52 9.18 -3.80 -1.82
CA LEU A 52 7.94 -4.22 -1.15
C LEU A 52 7.28 -3.06 -0.38
N PHE A 53 8.06 -2.33 0.42
CA PHE A 53 7.53 -1.18 1.17
C PHE A 53 6.98 -0.10 0.24
N TRP A 54 7.72 0.23 -0.82
CA TRP A 54 7.34 1.24 -1.81
C TRP A 54 5.97 0.95 -2.42
N HIS A 55 5.73 -0.29 -2.86
CA HIS A 55 4.45 -0.68 -3.46
C HIS A 55 3.30 -0.74 -2.44
N LEU A 56 3.59 -0.95 -1.15
CA LEU A 56 2.58 -0.98 -0.09
C LEU A 56 2.21 0.42 0.46
N ILE A 57 3.00 1.47 0.21
CA ILE A 57 2.73 2.83 0.72
C ILE A 57 1.28 3.29 0.41
N PRO A 58 0.78 3.23 -0.82
CA PRO A 58 -0.55 3.76 -1.12
C PRO A 58 -1.66 2.95 -0.45
N THR A 59 -1.48 1.64 -0.31
CA THR A 59 -2.40 0.74 0.41
C THR A 59 -2.40 1.06 1.90
N ILE A 60 -1.24 1.29 2.51
CA ILE A 60 -1.14 1.72 3.92
C ILE A 60 -1.87 3.05 4.12
N LEU A 61 -1.65 4.03 3.24
CA LEU A 61 -2.34 5.32 3.29
C LEU A 61 -3.87 5.17 3.16
N LEU A 62 -4.33 4.29 2.26
CA LEU A 62 -5.76 3.97 2.12
C LEU A 62 -6.35 3.39 3.41
N VAL A 63 -5.69 2.41 4.01
CA VAL A 63 -6.11 1.79 5.28
C VAL A 63 -6.17 2.83 6.40
N LEU A 64 -5.13 3.67 6.54
CA LEU A 64 -5.10 4.75 7.53
C LEU A 64 -6.27 5.73 7.33
N LYS A 65 -6.61 6.06 6.08
CA LYS A 65 -7.73 6.95 5.77
C LYS A 65 -9.08 6.33 6.16
N VAL A 66 -9.26 5.03 5.87
CA VAL A 66 -10.47 4.28 6.23
C VAL A 66 -10.63 4.23 7.75
N ILE A 67 -9.60 3.81 8.48
CA ILE A 67 -9.61 3.74 9.96
C ILE A 67 -10.00 5.10 10.53
N ARG A 68 -9.36 6.18 10.06
CA ARG A 68 -9.67 7.52 10.53
C ARG A 68 -11.13 7.92 10.26
N THR A 69 -11.64 7.60 9.07
CA THR A 69 -13.03 7.92 8.70
C THR A 69 -14.01 7.19 9.62
N ILE A 70 -13.73 5.94 9.97
CA ILE A 70 -14.53 5.16 10.92
C ILE A 70 -14.45 5.80 12.31
N THR A 71 -13.24 6.03 12.85
CA THR A 71 -13.06 6.62 14.19
C THR A 71 -13.68 8.01 14.31
N THR A 72 -13.57 8.85 13.28
CA THR A 72 -14.15 10.21 13.30
C THR A 72 -15.69 10.19 13.27
N ARG A 73 -16.29 9.18 12.62
CA ARG A 73 -17.74 8.99 12.59
C ARG A 73 -18.29 8.48 13.92
N GLU A 74 -17.51 7.72 14.69
CA GLU A 74 -17.91 7.21 16.00
C GLU A 74 -17.82 8.26 17.12
N THR A 75 -16.99 9.28 16.94
CA THR A 75 -16.81 10.38 17.91
C THR A 75 -17.67 11.62 17.62
N GLY A 76 -18.50 11.59 16.58
CA GLY A 76 -19.31 12.72 16.10
C GLY A 76 -20.79 12.56 16.40
#